data_AF-A0A9E4W3S6-F1
#
_entry.id   AF-A0A9E4W3S6-F1
#
_cell.length_a   1.000
_cell.length_b   1.000
_cell.length_c   1.000
_cell.angle_alpha   90.00
_cell.angle_beta   90.00
_cell.angle_gamma   90.00
#
_symmetry.space_group_name_H-M   'P 1'
#
loop_
_entity.id
_entity.type
_entity.pdbx_description
1 polymer ?
#
loop_
_entity_poly.entity_id
_entity_poly.type
_entity_poly.pdbx_seq_one_letter_code
_entity_poly.pdbx_strand_id
1 'polypeptide(L)'
;EAAQWCALNLLARMKMELGDLDRVTGILKVVGMVNSSPDFEEQAKVVDGASDLFVELFGDAGRHSRSAPGMAVLPRNTAVIVDCVIEFKEG
;
A
#
# COMPACT_ATOMS: atom_id res chain seq x y z
N GLU A 1 5.00 -10.65 0.79
CA GLU A 1 4.32 -10.68 2.12
C GLU A 1 4.46 -9.38 2.91
N ALA A 2 5.65 -8.82 3.13
CA ALA A 2 5.80 -7.61 3.97
C ALA A 2 4.92 -6.42 3.51
N ALA A 3 4.82 -6.16 2.20
CA ALA A 3 3.97 -5.09 1.67
C ALA A 3 2.47 -5.35 1.91
N GLN A 4 2.04 -6.61 1.82
CA GLN A 4 0.67 -7.03 2.12
C GLN A 4 0.32 -6.77 3.60
N TRP A 5 1.25 -7.04 4.52
CA TRP A 5 1.07 -6.68 5.93
C TRP A 5 0.95 -5.17 6.15
N CYS A 6 1.72 -4.36 5.42
CA CYS A 6 1.54 -2.91 5.44
C CYS A 6 0.15 -2.49 4.93
N ALA A 7 -0.33 -3.10 3.84
CA ALA A 7 -1.67 -2.86 3.31
C ALA A 7 -2.78 -3.27 4.32
N LEU A 8 -2.64 -4.40 5.01
CA LEU A 8 -3.56 -4.80 6.08
C LEU A 8 -3.61 -3.78 7.23
N ASN A 9 -2.46 -3.22 7.62
CA ASN A 9 -2.41 -2.16 8.64
C ASN A 9 -3.10 -0.88 8.16
N LEU A 10 -2.93 -0.51 6.88
CA LEU A 10 -3.62 0.62 6.27
C LEU A 10 -5.13 0.39 6.25
N LEU A 11 -5.60 -0.78 5.85
CA LEU A 11 -7.03 -1.16 5.88
C LEU A 11 -7.60 -1.11 7.29
N ALA A 12 -6.88 -1.62 8.29
CA ALA A 12 -7.30 -1.52 9.68
C ALA A 12 -7.45 -0.06 10.12
N ARG A 13 -6.52 0.82 9.72
CA ARG A 13 -6.61 2.25 10.02
C ARG A 13 -7.77 2.91 9.30
N MET A 14 -7.96 2.63 8.00
CA MET A 14 -9.11 3.13 7.23
C MET A 14 -10.43 2.74 7.89
N LYS A 15 -10.58 1.47 8.29
CA LYS A 15 -11.78 0.99 8.98
C LYS A 15 -12.02 1.73 10.29
N MET A 16 -10.97 2.02 11.06
CA MET A 16 -11.10 2.76 12.32
C MET A 16 -11.58 4.20 12.09
N GLU A 17 -11.10 4.88 11.06
CA GLU A 17 -11.48 6.28 10.76
C GLU A 17 -12.83 6.39 10.03
N LEU A 18 -13.11 5.45 9.12
CA LEU A 18 -14.32 5.48 8.28
C LEU A 18 -15.49 4.70 8.91
N GLY A 19 -15.24 3.84 9.89
CA GLY A 19 -16.19 2.89 10.46
C GLY A 19 -16.42 1.66 9.57
N ASP A 20 -16.54 1.89 8.25
CA ASP A 20 -16.74 0.85 7.24
C ASP A 20 -15.79 1.05 6.05
N LEU A 21 -15.24 -0.04 5.53
CA LEU A 21 -14.37 -0.05 4.35
C LEU A 21 -15.16 0.12 3.05
N ASP A 22 -16.47 -0.17 3.04
CA ASP A 22 -17.33 0.07 1.87
C ASP A 22 -17.46 1.56 1.50
N ARG A 23 -16.98 2.45 2.38
CA ARG A 23 -16.89 3.89 2.12
C ARG A 23 -15.71 4.26 1.24
N VAL A 24 -14.70 3.42 1.10
CA VAL A 24 -13.57 3.63 0.19
C VAL A 24 -14.07 3.48 -1.24
N THR A 25 -13.97 4.54 -2.03
CA THR A 25 -14.38 4.54 -3.45
C THR A 25 -13.22 4.44 -4.42
N GLY A 26 -12.00 4.63 -3.94
CA GLY A 26 -10.81 4.45 -4.75
C GLY A 26 -9.53 4.44 -3.93
N ILE A 27 -8.58 3.58 -4.29
CA ILE A 27 -7.18 3.73 -3.94
C ILE A 27 -6.56 4.57 -5.06
N LEU A 28 -6.17 5.81 -4.79
CA LEU A 28 -5.72 6.73 -5.83
C LEU A 28 -4.22 6.58 -6.13
N LYS A 29 -3.43 6.40 -5.06
CA LYS A 29 -1.97 6.31 -5.12
C LYS A 29 -1.44 5.39 -4.05
N VAL A 30 -0.45 4.57 -4.42
CA VAL A 30 0.35 3.77 -3.49
C VAL A 30 1.82 4.09 -3.65
N VAL A 31 2.52 4.34 -2.55
CA VAL A 31 3.97 4.49 -2.52
C VAL A 31 4.56 3.40 -1.64
N GLY A 32 5.34 2.51 -2.24
CA GLY A 32 6.02 1.43 -1.53
C GLY A 32 7.52 1.67 -1.46
N MET A 33 8.00 2.10 -0.31
CA MET A 33 9.41 2.34 -0.03
C MET A 33 10.05 1.03 0.43
N VAL A 34 10.96 0.47 -0.38
CA VAL A 34 11.54 -0.86 -0.12
C VAL A 34 12.97 -0.71 0.36
N ASN A 35 13.29 -1.23 1.54
CA ASN A 35 14.67 -1.30 2.01
C ASN A 35 15.42 -2.35 1.17
N SER A 36 16.33 -1.90 0.31
CA SER A 36 16.96 -2.76 -0.69
C SER A 36 18.38 -2.35 -0.99
N SER A 37 19.24 -3.31 -1.35
CA SER A 37 20.56 -3.00 -1.90
C SER A 37 20.46 -2.28 -3.25
N PRO A 38 21.53 -1.57 -3.68
CA PRO A 38 21.57 -0.95 -5.00
C PRO A 38 21.38 -1.93 -6.17
N ASP A 39 21.77 -3.20 -6.00
CA ASP A 39 21.69 -4.23 -7.04
C ASP A 39 20.33 -4.95 -7.10
N PHE A 40 19.39 -4.60 -6.20
CA PHE A 40 18.04 -5.14 -6.23
C PHE A 40 17.15 -4.24 -7.08
N GLU A 41 16.51 -4.79 -8.10
CA GLU A 41 15.67 -4.03 -9.06
C GLU A 41 14.19 -4.48 -9.05
N GLU A 42 13.82 -5.35 -8.11
CA GLU A 42 12.50 -5.98 -8.01
C GLU A 42 11.58 -5.30 -6.98
N GLN A 43 11.82 -4.02 -6.66
CA GLN A 43 11.00 -3.26 -5.69
C GLN A 43 9.53 -3.23 -6.11
N ALA A 44 9.28 -3.08 -7.41
CA ALA A 44 7.93 -3.14 -7.96
C ALA A 44 7.23 -4.45 -7.55
N LYS A 45 7.91 -5.58 -7.64
CA LYS A 45 7.38 -6.90 -7.27
C LYS A 45 7.13 -7.06 -5.77
N VAL A 46 7.94 -6.41 -4.93
CA VAL A 46 7.68 -6.36 -3.48
C VAL A 46 6.38 -5.62 -3.19
N VAL A 47 6.16 -4.49 -3.87
CA VAL A 47 4.97 -3.64 -3.68
C VAL A 47 3.70 -4.28 -4.26
N ASP A 48 3.81 -5.22 -5.21
CA ASP A 48 2.66 -6.00 -5.71
C ASP A 48 1.88 -6.64 -4.55
N GLY A 49 2.54 -7.08 -3.47
CA GLY A 49 1.82 -7.63 -2.32
C GLY A 49 0.81 -6.68 -1.65
N ALA A 50 1.04 -5.36 -1.72
CA ALA A 50 0.04 -4.37 -1.30
C ALA A 50 -0.98 -4.11 -2.41
N SER A 51 -0.50 -3.98 -3.66
CA SER A 51 -1.35 -3.67 -4.80
C SER A 51 -2.40 -4.75 -5.06
N ASP A 52 -1.99 -6.01 -5.05
CA ASP A 52 -2.84 -7.18 -5.31
C ASP A 52 -3.94 -7.28 -4.25
N LEU A 53 -3.61 -7.06 -2.96
CA LEU A 53 -4.61 -7.07 -1.89
C LEU A 53 -5.65 -5.96 -2.07
N PHE A 54 -5.23 -4.75 -2.43
CA PHE A 54 -6.18 -3.67 -2.68
C PHE A 54 -7.10 -3.96 -3.88
N VAL A 55 -6.56 -4.53 -4.96
CA VAL A 55 -7.35 -4.93 -6.13
C VAL A 55 -8.26 -6.11 -5.82
N GLU A 56 -7.81 -7.09 -5.02
CA GLU A 56 -8.62 -8.23 -4.58
C GLU A 56 -9.84 -7.76 -3.77
N LEU A 57 -9.66 -6.79 -2.87
CA LEU A 57 -10.72 -6.30 -1.99
C LEU A 57 -11.66 -5.29 -2.65
N PHE A 58 -11.13 -4.38 -3.47
CA PHE A 58 -11.90 -3.25 -4.02
C PHE A 58 -12.14 -3.34 -5.54
N GLY A 59 -11.66 -4.39 -6.21
CA GLY A 59 -11.81 -4.56 -7.65
C GLY A 59 -11.18 -3.40 -8.42
N ASP A 60 -11.94 -2.80 -9.34
CA ASP A 60 -11.48 -1.66 -10.12
C ASP A 60 -11.17 -0.43 -9.25
N ALA A 61 -11.89 -0.22 -8.14
CA ALA A 61 -11.58 0.84 -7.19
C ALA A 61 -10.24 0.60 -6.45
N GLY A 62 -9.74 -0.63 -6.47
CA GLY A 62 -8.42 -0.98 -5.93
C GLY A 62 -7.26 -0.66 -6.88
N ARG A 63 -7.51 -0.34 -8.16
CA ARG A 63 -6.46 0.00 -9.14
C ARG A 63 -5.96 1.43 -8.91
N HIS A 64 -4.65 1.61 -8.84
CA HIS A 64 -4.03 2.85 -8.42
C HIS A 64 -2.78 3.19 -9.24
N SER A 65 -2.42 4.48 -9.23
CA SER A 65 -1.06 4.91 -9.59
C SER A 65 -0.05 4.46 -8.53
N ARG A 66 1.21 4.23 -8.90
CA ARG A 66 2.21 3.66 -7.99
C ARG A 66 3.61 4.20 -8.19
N SER A 67 4.38 4.25 -7.10
CA SER A 67 5.85 4.38 -7.09
C SER A 67 6.47 3.39 -6.12
N ALA A 68 7.62 2.82 -6.46
CA ALA A 68 8.29 1.80 -5.66
C ALA A 68 9.82 2.04 -5.55
N PRO A 69 10.27 3.12 -4.88
CA PRO A 69 11.69 3.41 -4.78
C PRO A 69 12.42 2.42 -3.87
N GLY A 70 13.64 2.06 -4.28
CA GLY A 70 14.63 1.46 -3.40
C GLY A 70 15.15 2.48 -2.38
N MET A 71 15.26 2.06 -1.13
CA MET A 71 15.66 2.89 0.01
C MET A 71 16.89 2.29 0.66
N ALA A 72 17.89 3.12 0.94
CA ALA A 72 19.12 2.67 1.61
C ALA A 72 18.90 2.30 3.09
N VAL A 73 17.92 2.93 3.75
CA VAL A 73 17.53 2.64 5.13
C VAL A 73 16.08 3.03 5.36
N LEU A 74 15.38 2.28 6.20
CA LEU A 74 14.06 2.62 6.70
C LEU A 74 14.05 2.59 8.25
N PRO A 75 13.16 3.36 8.90
CA PRO A 75 13.00 3.35 10.35
C PRO A 75 12.88 1.94 10.91
N ARG A 76 13.56 1.69 12.04
CA ARG A 76 13.59 0.40 12.73
C ARG A 76 14.05 -0.77 11.85
N ASN A 77 14.76 -0.51 10.76
CA ASN A 77 15.18 -1.50 9.78
C ASN A 77 14.02 -2.34 9.22
N THR A 78 12.84 -1.73 9.02
CA THR A 78 11.73 -2.41 8.36
C THR A 78 12.08 -2.74 6.90
N ALA A 79 11.51 -3.83 6.38
CA ALA A 79 11.71 -4.25 5.00
C ALA A 79 11.01 -3.33 4.00
N VAL A 80 9.82 -2.82 4.37
CA VAL A 80 9.01 -1.98 3.51
C VAL A 80 8.16 -1.01 4.35
N ILE A 81 7.90 0.16 3.79
CA ILE A 81 6.84 1.07 4.23
C ILE A 81 5.91 1.26 3.04
N VAL A 82 4.60 1.13 3.26
CA VAL A 82 3.57 1.44 2.27
C VAL A 82 2.76 2.62 2.79
N ASP A 83 2.56 3.60 1.92
CA ASP A 83 1.66 4.73 2.12
C ASP A 83 0.65 4.78 0.97
N CYS A 84 -0.55 5.31 1.22
CA CYS A 84 -1.57 5.43 0.20
C CYS A 84 -2.46 6.66 0.38
N VAL A 85 -2.95 7.17 -0.75
CA VAL A 85 -4.02 8.18 -0.80
C VAL A 85 -5.28 7.48 -1.28
N ILE A 86 -6.38 7.68 -0.55
CA ILE A 86 -7.68 7.09 -0.88
C ILE A 86 -8.73 8.16 -1.16
N GLU A 87 -9.68 7.81 -2.01
CA GLU A 87 -10.97 8.49 -2.14
C GLU A 87 -12.00 7.74 -1.30
N PHE A 88 -12.88 8.48 -0.64
CA PHE A 88 -13.97 7.90 0.15
C PHE A 88 -15.21 8.79 0.12
N LYS A 89 -16.38 8.19 0.37
CA LYS A 89 -17.63 8.93 0.53
C LYS A 89 -17.71 9.55 1.92
N GLU A 90 -17.97 10.85 1.96
CA GLU A 90 -18.44 11.53 3.17
C GLU A 90 -19.82 10.97 3.57
N GLY A 91 -20.05 10.91 4.87
CA GLY A 91 -21.31 10.43 5.47
C GLY A 91 -22.21 11.61 5.81
#